data_AF-A0A9X8UKG6-F1
#
_entry.id   AF-A0A9X8UKG6-F1
#
_cell.length_a   1.000
_cell.length_b   1.000
_cell.length_c   1.000
_cell.angle_alpha   90.00
_cell.angle_beta   90.00
_cell.angle_gamma   90.00
#
_symmetry.space_group_name_H-M   'P 1'
#
loop_
_entity.id
_entity.type
_entity.pdbx_description
1 polymer ?
#
loop_
_entity_poly.entity_id
_entity_poly.type
_entity_poly.pdbx_seq_one_letter_code
_entity_poly.pdbx_strand_id
1 'polypeptide(L)'
;MKKIAKKSQKKILIKTLSIFAIVSFCLLLLLIIIISIESGEDDHYLVFSELGGSNYNEEIALTEQSSSEPILTFELVAGEAGEYGKLVTYNKGTEFEKTFYAYYVPASVYTVTNVGEYMGQICIYSGETYITEEGWEEPAESFGVELLDVDETTTITVKDGQYIEIQAPDEFCFKAQ
;
A
#
# COMPACT_ATOMS: atom_id res chain seq x y z
N MET A 1 -7.28 -41.94 -26.53
CA MET A 1 -8.03 -40.67 -26.30
C MET A 1 -8.44 -40.42 -24.83
N LYS A 2 -7.71 -40.90 -23.80
CA LYS A 2 -8.09 -40.73 -22.36
C LYS A 2 -7.33 -39.61 -21.59
N LYS A 3 -6.32 -38.96 -22.18
CA LYS A 3 -5.46 -37.98 -21.47
C LYS A 3 -6.04 -36.56 -21.35
N ILE A 4 -6.95 -36.16 -22.25
CA ILE A 4 -7.46 -34.78 -22.31
C ILE A 4 -8.51 -34.51 -21.22
N ALA A 5 -9.34 -35.49 -20.87
CA ALA A 5 -10.38 -35.34 -19.84
C ALA A 5 -9.82 -35.11 -18.43
N LYS A 6 -8.69 -35.73 -18.05
CA LYS A 6 -8.09 -35.58 -16.71
C LYS A 6 -7.51 -34.19 -16.45
N LYS A 7 -7.00 -33.51 -17.48
CA LYS A 7 -6.40 -32.16 -17.33
C LYS A 7 -7.47 -31.08 -17.13
N SER A 8 -8.63 -31.24 -17.79
CA SER A 8 -9.78 -30.33 -17.62
C SER A 8 -10.40 -30.44 -16.22
N GLN A 9 -10.61 -31.68 -15.74
CA GLN A 9 -11.17 -31.94 -14.40
C GLN A 9 -10.28 -31.39 -13.27
N LYS A 10 -8.95 -31.48 -13.37
CA LYS A 10 -8.02 -30.89 -12.38
C LYS A 10 -8.12 -29.36 -12.31
N LYS A 11 -8.28 -28.67 -13.45
CA LYS A 11 -8.40 -27.20 -13.47
C LYS A 11 -9.70 -26.72 -12.83
N ILE A 12 -10.79 -27.45 -13.04
CA ILE A 12 -12.09 -27.16 -12.43
C ILE A 12 -12.03 -27.39 -10.92
N LEU A 13 -11.43 -28.52 -10.49
CA LEU A 13 -11.27 -28.85 -9.07
C LEU A 13 -10.44 -27.81 -8.31
N ILE A 14 -9.35 -27.29 -8.91
CA ILE A 14 -8.52 -26.25 -8.30
C ILE A 14 -9.29 -24.92 -8.18
N LYS A 15 -10.06 -24.55 -9.20
CA LYS A 15 -10.89 -23.32 -9.16
C LYS A 15 -11.98 -23.41 -8.09
N THR A 16 -12.66 -24.54 -7.96
CA THR A 16 -13.69 -24.70 -6.92
C THR A 16 -13.08 -24.72 -5.52
N LEU A 17 -11.93 -25.38 -5.32
CA LEU A 17 -11.24 -25.39 -4.04
C LEU A 17 -10.80 -23.98 -3.59
N SER A 18 -10.35 -23.15 -4.55
CA SER A 18 -9.99 -21.75 -4.30
C SER A 18 -11.20 -20.89 -3.91
N ILE A 19 -12.36 -21.10 -4.53
CA ILE A 19 -13.58 -20.35 -4.20
C ILE A 19 -14.11 -20.75 -2.81
N PHE A 20 -14.09 -22.05 -2.49
CA PHE A 20 -14.47 -22.53 -1.16
C PHE A 20 -13.57 -21.97 -0.06
N ALA A 21 -12.25 -21.86 -0.31
CA ALA A 21 -11.31 -21.27 0.65
C ALA A 21 -11.60 -19.77 0.90
N ILE A 22 -11.91 -19.01 -0.16
CA ILE A 22 -12.22 -17.58 -0.05
C ILE A 22 -13.54 -17.36 0.71
N VAL A 23 -14.59 -18.10 0.36
CA VAL A 23 -15.90 -18.00 1.03
C VAL A 23 -15.81 -18.42 2.51
N SER A 24 -15.03 -19.46 2.81
CA SER A 24 -14.79 -19.90 4.19
C SER A 24 -14.02 -18.86 5.01
N PHE A 25 -13.05 -18.16 4.39
CA PHE A 25 -12.28 -17.10 5.05
C PHE A 25 -13.14 -15.88 5.36
N CYS A 26 -14.03 -15.48 4.43
CA CYS A 26 -14.98 -14.39 4.67
C CYS A 26 -15.98 -14.68 5.79
N LEU A 27 -16.47 -15.92 5.90
CA LEU A 27 -17.34 -16.35 7.00
C LEU A 27 -16.62 -16.34 8.36
N LEU A 28 -15.33 -16.68 8.39
CA LEU A 28 -14.51 -16.63 9.60
C LEU A 28 -14.30 -15.19 10.08
N LEU A 29 -14.02 -14.26 9.15
CA LEU A 29 -13.87 -12.84 9.46
C LEU A 29 -15.15 -12.22 10.03
N LEU A 30 -16.31 -12.56 9.47
CA LEU A 30 -17.60 -12.10 9.99
C LEU A 30 -17.88 -12.62 11.41
N LEU A 31 -17.48 -13.85 11.72
CA LEU A 31 -17.61 -14.44 13.07
C LEU A 31 -16.73 -13.74 14.11
N ILE A 32 -15.51 -13.36 13.75
CA ILE A 32 -14.59 -12.61 14.63
C ILE A 32 -15.15 -11.23 14.96
N ILE A 33 -15.76 -10.55 13.98
CA ILE A 33 -16.41 -9.25 14.18
C ILE A 33 -17.60 -9.37 15.15
N ILE A 34 -18.44 -10.41 15.00
CA ILE A 34 -19.59 -10.63 15.89
C ILE A 34 -19.12 -10.91 17.34
N ILE A 35 -18.10 -11.75 17.53
CA ILE A 35 -17.54 -12.03 18.86
C ILE A 35 -16.94 -10.77 19.51
N SER A 36 -16.35 -9.87 18.71
CA SER A 36 -15.77 -8.62 19.23
C SER A 36 -16.83 -7.63 19.72
N ILE A 37 -18.05 -7.70 19.18
CA ILE A 37 -19.18 -6.85 19.61
C ILE A 37 -19.83 -7.38 20.90
N GLU A 38 -19.77 -8.69 21.15
CA GLU A 38 -20.47 -9.35 22.25
C GLU A 38 -19.65 -9.46 23.55
N SER A 39 -18.35 -9.08 23.55
CA SER A 39 -17.49 -9.10 24.75
C SER A 39 -17.41 -7.79 25.52
N GLY A 40 -18.21 -6.79 25.14
CA GLY A 40 -18.29 -5.50 25.82
C GLY A 40 -19.39 -5.46 26.89
N GLU A 41 -19.36 -6.35 27.87
CA GLU A 41 -20.25 -6.31 29.03
C GLU A 41 -19.42 -6.27 30.32
N ASP A 42 -19.54 -5.12 30.99
CA ASP A 42 -19.36 -4.79 32.42
C ASP A 42 -18.06 -5.21 33.14
N ASP A 43 -17.35 -4.28 33.80
CA ASP A 43 -17.51 -4.12 35.25
C ASP A 43 -17.09 -2.72 35.79
N HIS A 44 -18.08 -2.04 36.41
CA HIS A 44 -18.11 -1.21 37.64
C HIS A 44 -16.86 -0.43 38.12
N TYR A 45 -16.93 0.82 38.61
CA TYR A 45 -17.80 1.38 39.65
C TYR A 45 -17.88 2.91 39.51
N LEU A 46 -19.08 3.50 39.54
CA LEU A 46 -19.24 4.87 40.02
C LEU A 46 -20.27 4.89 41.15
N VAL A 47 -19.76 5.25 42.32
CA VAL A 47 -20.48 5.51 43.56
C VAL A 47 -21.45 6.66 43.33
N PHE A 48 -22.74 6.41 43.54
CA PHE A 48 -23.77 7.44 43.57
C PHE A 48 -23.58 8.33 44.81
N SER A 49 -23.26 9.60 44.60
CA SER A 49 -23.67 10.67 45.51
C SER A 49 -24.77 11.48 44.83
N GLU A 50 -25.89 11.56 45.53
CA GLU A 50 -27.18 12.05 45.07
C GLU A 50 -27.26 13.59 45.00
N LEU A 51 -28.20 14.04 44.17
CA LEU A 51 -28.93 15.32 44.15
C LEU A 51 -28.31 16.53 43.43
N GLY A 52 -28.99 16.93 42.34
CA GLY A 52 -29.37 18.35 42.19
C GLY A 52 -29.27 18.96 40.79
N GLY A 53 -30.32 18.78 39.98
CA GLY A 53 -31.02 19.90 39.31
C GLY A 53 -30.37 20.69 38.14
N SER A 54 -31.17 20.80 37.08
CA SER A 54 -31.26 21.88 36.07
C SER A 54 -30.24 21.97 34.91
N ASN A 55 -30.65 21.37 33.79
CA ASN A 55 -30.87 22.00 32.47
C ASN A 55 -29.99 23.19 32.06
N TYR A 56 -28.91 22.92 31.31
CA TYR A 56 -28.30 23.85 30.36
C TYR A 56 -27.83 23.07 29.12
N ASN A 57 -28.13 23.62 27.94
CA ASN A 57 -27.64 23.16 26.65
C ASN A 57 -26.10 23.16 26.65
N GLU A 58 -25.49 22.01 26.41
CA GLU A 58 -24.05 21.90 26.20
C GLU A 58 -23.78 21.31 24.82
N GLU A 59 -23.26 22.19 23.97
CA GLU A 59 -22.58 21.91 22.72
C GLU A 59 -21.61 20.74 22.93
N ILE A 60 -21.95 19.58 22.37
CA ILE A 60 -21.08 18.41 22.41
C ILE A 60 -19.92 18.72 21.46
N ALA A 61 -18.87 19.31 22.02
CA ALA A 61 -17.54 19.27 21.44
C ALA A 61 -17.15 17.80 21.31
N LEU A 62 -17.38 17.25 20.11
CA LEU A 62 -16.79 16.01 19.64
C LEU A 62 -15.29 16.18 19.77
N THR A 63 -14.75 15.70 20.88
CA THR A 63 -13.33 15.57 21.06
C THR A 63 -12.93 14.37 20.21
N GLU A 64 -12.57 14.66 18.96
CA GLU A 64 -11.88 13.71 18.10
C GLU A 64 -10.68 13.19 18.88
N GLN A 65 -10.71 11.91 19.21
CA GLN A 65 -9.56 11.20 19.75
C GLN A 65 -8.57 11.04 18.60
N SER A 66 -7.85 12.13 18.32
CA SER A 66 -6.73 12.20 17.40
C SER A 66 -5.65 11.25 17.94
N SER A 67 -5.48 10.13 17.25
CA SER A 67 -4.29 9.29 17.40
C SER A 67 -3.08 10.17 17.06
N SER A 68 -2.27 10.51 18.05
CA SER A 68 -1.20 11.50 17.93
C SER A 68 0.10 10.93 17.35
N GLU A 69 0.03 9.79 16.64
CA GLU A 69 1.23 9.30 15.95
C GLU A 69 1.52 10.21 14.74
N PRO A 70 2.79 10.64 14.56
CA PRO A 70 3.14 11.49 13.45
C PRO A 70 2.91 10.77 12.12
N ILE A 71 2.18 11.40 11.21
CA ILE A 71 1.99 10.88 9.87
C ILE A 71 3.33 10.89 9.14
N LEU A 72 3.80 9.71 8.71
CA LEU A 72 5.02 9.57 7.93
C LEU A 72 4.94 10.44 6.66
N THR A 73 5.88 11.37 6.53
CA THR A 73 6.01 12.27 5.39
C THR A 73 7.47 12.32 4.97
N PHE A 74 7.75 12.23 3.67
CA PHE A 74 9.11 12.28 3.11
C PHE A 74 9.10 12.75 1.67
N GLU A 75 10.26 13.15 1.16
CA GLU A 75 10.46 13.55 -0.23
C GLU A 75 11.37 12.55 -0.93
N LEU A 76 11.05 12.26 -2.20
CA LEU A 76 11.93 11.54 -3.12
C LEU A 76 12.40 12.51 -4.19
N VAL A 77 13.72 12.69 -4.30
CA VAL A 77 14.38 13.52 -5.30
C VAL A 77 15.14 12.60 -6.23
N ALA A 78 14.83 12.66 -7.52
CA ALA A 78 15.43 11.76 -8.50
C ALA A 78 16.95 11.98 -8.61
N GLY A 79 17.71 10.88 -8.49
CA GLY A 79 19.17 10.92 -8.49
C GLY A 79 19.79 11.08 -7.09
N GLU A 80 18.97 11.23 -6.05
CA GLU A 80 19.41 11.19 -4.66
C GLU A 80 18.96 9.89 -3.99
N ALA A 81 19.81 9.31 -3.14
CA ALA A 81 19.46 8.10 -2.41
C ALA A 81 18.37 8.37 -1.35
N GLY A 82 18.46 9.49 -0.64
CA GLY A 82 17.61 9.74 0.52
C GLY A 82 17.67 8.60 1.56
N GLU A 83 16.58 8.40 2.30
CA GLU A 83 16.43 7.29 3.26
C GLU A 83 16.11 5.95 2.56
N TYR A 84 15.35 6.00 1.44
CA TYR A 84 14.71 4.82 0.85
C TYR A 84 15.37 4.31 -0.44
N GLY A 85 16.26 5.09 -1.05
CA GLY A 85 16.89 4.78 -2.32
C GLY A 85 18.01 3.76 -2.19
N LYS A 86 17.96 2.73 -3.03
CA LYS A 86 19.04 1.75 -3.22
C LYS A 86 19.41 1.70 -4.69
N LEU A 87 20.71 1.69 -4.97
CA LEU A 87 21.18 1.54 -6.35
C LEU A 87 20.82 0.16 -6.88
N VAL A 88 20.15 0.13 -8.02
CA VAL A 88 19.88 -1.05 -8.83
C VAL A 88 20.52 -0.83 -10.19
N THR A 89 21.18 -1.86 -10.71
CA THR A 89 21.76 -1.85 -12.05
C THR A 89 21.13 -2.98 -12.85
N TYR A 90 20.50 -2.63 -13.97
CA TYR A 90 20.06 -3.58 -14.98
C TYR A 90 21.06 -3.64 -16.14
N ASN A 91 21.15 -4.80 -16.76
CA ASN A 91 21.93 -5.10 -17.95
C ASN A 91 23.42 -4.80 -17.77
N LYS A 92 23.94 -5.12 -16.58
CA LYS A 92 25.32 -4.79 -16.18
C LYS A 92 26.36 -5.35 -17.15
N GLY A 93 27.30 -4.50 -17.57
CA GLY A 93 28.37 -4.85 -18.50
C GLY A 93 27.95 -4.85 -19.98
N THR A 94 26.76 -4.34 -20.30
CA THR A 94 26.27 -4.17 -21.68
C THR A 94 26.19 -2.69 -22.06
N GLU A 95 25.98 -2.37 -23.35
CA GLU A 95 25.75 -0.98 -23.79
C GLU A 95 24.41 -0.39 -23.31
N PHE A 96 23.54 -1.24 -22.74
CA PHE A 96 22.24 -0.88 -22.19
C PHE A 96 22.23 -0.90 -20.65
N GLU A 97 23.41 -0.89 -20.02
CA GLU A 97 23.53 -0.81 -18.57
C GLU A 97 22.80 0.43 -18.05
N LYS A 98 21.82 0.21 -17.17
CA LYS A 98 21.04 1.28 -16.54
C LYS A 98 21.19 1.17 -15.03
N THR A 99 21.80 2.17 -14.42
CA THR A 99 21.88 2.30 -12.95
C THR A 99 20.98 3.43 -12.48
N PHE A 100 20.14 3.16 -11.49
CA PHE A 100 19.18 4.12 -10.93
C PHE A 100 18.92 3.83 -9.45
N TYR A 101 18.28 4.76 -8.74
CA TYR A 101 17.78 4.52 -7.39
C TYR A 101 16.39 3.91 -7.45
N ALA A 102 16.25 2.70 -6.90
CA ALA A 102 14.97 2.10 -6.56
C ALA A 102 14.60 2.48 -5.13
N TYR A 103 13.48 3.16 -4.92
CA TYR A 103 13.06 3.65 -3.62
C TYR A 103 12.14 2.65 -2.93
N TYR A 104 12.65 1.96 -1.90
CA TYR A 104 11.91 0.99 -1.10
C TYR A 104 11.32 1.65 0.14
N VAL A 105 10.16 2.28 -0.04
CA VAL A 105 9.41 2.93 1.04
C VAL A 105 8.58 1.91 1.84
N PRO A 106 8.16 2.22 3.08
CA PRO A 106 7.25 1.36 3.83
C PRO A 106 5.95 1.06 3.05
N ALA A 107 5.37 -0.13 3.24
CA ALA A 107 4.08 -0.43 2.61
C ALA A 107 2.98 0.45 3.20
N SER A 108 2.32 1.23 2.34
CA SER A 108 1.20 2.09 2.72
C SER A 108 0.41 2.55 1.50
N VAL A 109 -0.70 3.24 1.76
CA VAL A 109 -1.34 4.13 0.80
C VAL A 109 -0.77 5.53 1.03
N TYR A 110 -0.28 6.16 -0.04
CA TYR A 110 0.34 7.48 0.03
C TYR A 110 -0.46 8.48 -0.77
N THR A 111 -0.71 9.64 -0.18
CA THR A 111 -0.97 10.86 -0.96
C THR A 111 0.36 11.38 -1.46
N VAL A 112 0.46 11.61 -2.77
CA VAL A 112 1.70 12.04 -3.42
C VAL A 112 1.46 13.33 -4.16
N THR A 113 2.32 14.32 -3.95
CA THR A 113 2.28 15.62 -4.62
C THR A 113 3.55 15.82 -5.43
N ASN A 114 3.41 16.26 -6.67
CA ASN A 114 4.56 16.72 -7.45
C ASN A 114 5.00 18.09 -6.93
N VAL A 115 6.19 18.14 -6.35
CA VAL A 115 6.79 19.37 -5.80
C VAL A 115 7.96 19.89 -6.65
N GLY A 116 8.24 19.22 -7.77
CA GLY A 116 9.28 19.61 -8.72
C GLY A 116 8.86 20.72 -9.67
N GLU A 117 9.78 21.12 -10.55
CA GLU A 117 9.57 22.22 -11.49
C GLU A 117 8.80 21.82 -12.76
N TYR A 118 8.65 20.51 -13.02
CA TYR A 118 8.09 19.97 -14.25
C TYR A 118 7.07 18.86 -13.95
N MET A 119 6.24 18.55 -14.95
CA MET A 119 5.44 17.33 -14.93
C MET A 119 6.37 16.11 -14.79
N GLY A 120 6.09 15.25 -13.81
CA GLY A 120 6.94 14.11 -13.45
C GLY A 120 6.18 12.80 -13.45
N GLN A 121 6.92 11.68 -13.50
CA GLN A 121 6.34 10.34 -13.58
C GLN A 121 6.76 9.48 -12.39
N ILE A 122 5.77 8.85 -11.76
CA ILE A 122 5.97 7.85 -10.69
C ILE A 122 5.67 6.48 -11.27
N CYS A 123 6.64 5.56 -11.21
CA CYS A 123 6.43 4.15 -11.52
C CYS A 123 6.54 3.28 -10.26
N ILE A 124 5.67 2.27 -10.14
CA ILE A 124 5.72 1.29 -9.05
C ILE A 124 6.00 -0.08 -9.65
N TYR A 125 7.10 -0.70 -9.24
CA TYR A 125 7.56 -1.97 -9.77
C TYR A 125 7.77 -3.02 -8.68
N SER A 126 7.83 -4.28 -9.10
CA SER A 126 8.29 -5.38 -8.24
C SER A 126 9.78 -5.26 -7.97
N GLY A 127 10.20 -5.51 -6.73
CA GLY A 127 11.62 -5.65 -6.37
C GLY A 127 12.29 -6.89 -6.94
N GLU A 128 11.53 -7.80 -7.55
CA GLU A 128 12.08 -8.94 -8.29
C GLU A 128 12.48 -8.53 -9.71
N THR A 129 13.57 -9.12 -10.21
CA THR A 129 14.04 -8.92 -11.59
C THR A 129 13.67 -10.14 -12.44
N TYR A 130 13.15 -9.88 -13.63
CA TYR A 130 12.91 -10.87 -14.67
C TYR A 130 13.98 -10.74 -15.75
N ILE A 131 14.38 -11.88 -16.32
CA ILE A 131 15.30 -11.93 -17.46
C ILE A 131 14.50 -12.41 -18.67
N THR A 132 14.43 -11.60 -19.72
CA THR A 132 13.68 -11.93 -20.95
C THR A 132 14.34 -13.08 -21.72
N GLU A 133 13.65 -13.60 -22.74
CA GLU A 133 14.20 -14.64 -23.61
C GLU A 133 15.45 -14.17 -24.37
N GLU A 134 15.54 -12.86 -24.65
CA GLU A 134 16.68 -12.19 -25.26
C GLU A 134 17.82 -11.90 -24.26
N GLY A 135 17.61 -12.16 -22.97
CA GLY A 135 18.60 -11.96 -21.91
C GLY A 135 18.61 -10.55 -21.30
N TRP A 136 17.55 -9.75 -21.48
CA TRP A 136 17.44 -8.43 -20.87
C TRP A 136 16.92 -8.50 -19.43
N GLU A 137 17.52 -7.76 -18.52
CA GLU A 137 17.03 -7.55 -17.16
C GLU A 137 15.97 -6.43 -17.16
N GLU A 138 14.80 -6.73 -16.59
CA GLU A 138 13.69 -5.81 -16.39
C GLU A 138 12.96 -6.11 -15.06
N PRO A 139 12.16 -5.17 -14.51
CA PRO A 139 11.34 -5.47 -13.34
C PRO A 139 10.34 -6.58 -13.66
N ALA A 140 10.14 -7.52 -12.73
CA ALA A 140 9.27 -8.67 -12.97
C ALA A 140 7.79 -8.30 -13.16
N GLU A 141 7.34 -7.19 -12.57
CA GLU A 141 5.99 -6.70 -12.68
C GLU A 141 5.93 -5.17 -12.51
N SER A 142 4.96 -4.54 -13.18
CA SER A 142 4.59 -3.13 -13.01
C SER A 142 3.20 -3.05 -12.36
N PHE A 143 3.09 -2.26 -11.30
CA PHE A 143 1.87 -2.13 -10.51
C PHE A 143 1.13 -0.81 -10.73
N GLY A 144 1.82 0.21 -11.24
CA GLY A 144 1.21 1.52 -11.47
C GLY A 144 2.18 2.49 -12.13
N VAL A 145 1.60 3.40 -12.91
CA VAL A 145 2.29 4.55 -13.50
C VAL A 145 1.38 5.74 -13.35
N GLU A 146 1.86 6.78 -12.67
CA GLU A 146 1.16 8.06 -12.52
C GLU A 146 2.01 9.16 -13.14
N LEU A 147 1.35 10.08 -13.85
CA LEU A 147 1.96 11.26 -14.43
C LEU A 147 1.26 12.46 -13.81
N LEU A 148 2.02 13.33 -13.14
CA LEU A 148 1.48 14.43 -12.35
C LEU A 148 2.02 15.76 -12.87
N ASP A 149 1.11 16.69 -13.17
CA ASP A 149 1.48 18.09 -13.34
C ASP A 149 2.04 18.67 -12.03
N VAL A 150 2.72 19.83 -12.10
CA VAL A 150 3.25 20.52 -10.92
C VAL A 150 2.11 20.87 -9.95
N ASP A 151 2.34 20.66 -8.66
CA ASP A 151 1.37 20.79 -7.56
C ASP A 151 0.18 19.81 -7.61
N GLU A 152 0.09 18.95 -8.63
CA GLU A 152 -0.94 17.92 -8.70
C GLU A 152 -0.69 16.87 -7.62
N THR A 153 -1.79 16.36 -7.07
CA THR A 153 -1.78 15.34 -6.03
C THR A 153 -2.60 14.13 -6.45
N THR A 154 -2.05 12.94 -6.23
CA THR A 154 -2.74 11.66 -6.43
C THR A 154 -2.61 10.76 -5.22
N THR A 155 -3.24 9.59 -5.27
CA THR A 155 -3.07 8.52 -4.28
C THR A 155 -2.47 7.30 -4.95
N ILE A 156 -1.38 6.78 -4.39
CA ILE A 156 -0.77 5.52 -4.81
C ILE A 156 -0.79 4.51 -3.67
N THR A 157 -0.67 3.22 -4.01
CA THR A 157 -0.48 2.15 -3.02
C THR A 157 0.85 1.46 -3.27
N VAL A 158 1.70 1.41 -2.26
CA VAL A 158 2.95 0.65 -2.28
C VAL A 158 2.81 -0.51 -1.30
N LYS A 159 3.12 -1.73 -1.76
CA LYS A 159 3.10 -2.96 -0.96
C LYS A 159 4.52 -3.44 -0.66
N ASP A 160 4.63 -4.32 0.32
CA ASP A 160 5.90 -4.98 0.63
C ASP A 160 6.51 -5.64 -0.60
N GLY A 161 7.81 -5.46 -0.79
CA GLY A 161 8.55 -5.99 -1.92
C GLY A 161 8.41 -5.18 -3.22
N GLN A 162 7.72 -4.04 -3.20
CA GLN A 162 7.68 -3.10 -4.32
C GLN A 162 8.69 -1.97 -4.13
N TYR A 163 9.03 -1.28 -5.22
CA TYR A 163 9.80 -0.03 -5.17
C TYR A 163 9.20 1.02 -6.10
N ILE A 164 9.50 2.28 -5.80
CA ILE A 164 9.19 3.42 -6.66
C ILE A 164 10.42 3.76 -7.52
N GLU A 165 10.20 4.02 -8.81
CA GLU A 165 11.18 4.64 -9.72
C GLU A 165 10.65 6.01 -10.16
N ILE A 166 11.52 7.02 -10.06
CA ILE A 166 11.32 8.38 -10.59
C ILE A 166 12.58 8.77 -11.38
N GLN A 167 12.46 9.69 -12.33
CA GLN A 167 13.58 10.05 -13.21
C GLN A 167 13.92 11.53 -13.09
N ALA A 168 15.21 11.87 -13.15
CA ALA A 168 15.61 13.27 -13.01
C ALA A 168 14.97 14.12 -14.12
N PRO A 169 14.41 15.31 -13.80
CA PRO A 169 14.56 16.05 -12.55
C PRO A 169 13.37 15.93 -11.56
N ASP A 170 12.68 14.79 -11.50
CA ASP A 170 11.48 14.62 -10.69
C ASP A 170 11.72 14.78 -9.18
N GLU A 171 10.77 15.45 -8.51
CA GLU A 171 10.73 15.64 -7.05
C GLU A 171 9.29 15.46 -6.55
N PHE A 172 9.09 14.56 -5.59
CA PHE A 172 7.77 14.22 -5.08
C PHE A 172 7.73 14.15 -3.55
N CYS A 173 6.68 14.73 -2.96
CA CYS A 173 6.40 14.62 -1.54
C CYS A 173 5.34 13.54 -1.30
N PHE A 174 5.62 12.61 -0.39
CA PHE A 174 4.78 11.48 -0.02
C PHE A 174 4.30 11.65 1.41
N LYS A 175 3.00 11.42 1.63
CA LYS A 175 2.38 11.42 2.95
C LYS A 175 1.54 10.16 3.12
N ALA A 176 1.87 9.34 4.12
CA ALA A 176 1.11 8.13 4.44
C ALA A 176 -0.33 8.48 4.87
N GLN A 177 -1.28 7.62 4.54
CA GLN A 177 -2.68 7.70 4.99
C GLN A 177 -2.93 6.88 6.26
#